data_AF-A0A963ZXH6-F1
#
_entry.id   AF-A0A963ZXH6-F1
#
_cell.length_a   1.000
_cell.length_b   1.000
_cell.length_c   1.000
_cell.angle_alpha   90.00
_cell.angle_beta   90.00
_cell.angle_gamma   90.00
#
_symmetry.space_group_name_H-M   'P 1'
#
loop_
_entity.id
_entity.type
_entity.pdbx_description
1 polymer ?
#
loop_
_entity_poly.entity_id
_entity_poly.type
_entity_poly.pdbx_seq_one_letter_code
_entity_poly.pdbx_strand_id
1 'polypeptide(L)'
;MSFSIPKYLSLALLLAFPALFQAQGLLLDDERYEILPRQPLYGEGSKAESEALKGIAKADLKPYCPTPQDQGYIGSCTGWSTGYGAFTILNAIRNKMAGKTPEITRDAMSALFIYNQVRKGSCDFGAYISDAAGFLVKTGDIFSRDFDRIKNDCEKTAGDEDKENAAQNRIRDYVTLFAPNDPATVKIQKTKLSLAQNKPVIIGMKLYKNFQRITSKDEYWYPAKGDTSLLGAHAMVVIGFDDGREAFELMNSWGVNWGNSGFIWVKYKDFGRFCQYAVQLIPDDGHLSGKEYKSAVTIRRPGYDEDNNLQFTDLDLRYNNGYYDLRAGALKKGDLLQPLVKYITADMYLYAFSFDAGRKVKVHWPRDETLDSKYDGKHESAVVSIADVNLPIPGPYGALSFSNPGTEYICFLVSKSPIDNFNGYLSKLQSYQKGDFLANLQKAFGKQLEPVSDVQYDAAEIQAQSGLKKGGIMPVVVRVVVR
;
A
#
# COMPACT_ATOMS: atom_id res chain seq x y z
N MET A 1 -77.28 -40.70 -9.31
CA MET A 1 -76.10 -40.46 -10.17
C MET A 1 -75.40 -39.21 -9.65
N SER A 2 -74.12 -39.32 -9.32
CA SER A 2 -73.35 -38.36 -8.51
C SER A 2 -72.98 -37.09 -9.28
N PHE A 3 -72.96 -35.98 -8.55
CA PHE A 3 -72.48 -34.66 -8.95
C PHE A 3 -71.02 -34.66 -9.41
N SER A 4 -70.69 -33.82 -10.39
CA SER A 4 -69.31 -33.42 -10.69
C SER A 4 -69.24 -31.91 -10.94
N ILE A 5 -68.33 -31.26 -10.22
CA ILE A 5 -68.03 -29.82 -10.21
C ILE A 5 -66.91 -29.56 -11.23
N PRO A 6 -66.95 -28.50 -12.07
CA PRO A 6 -65.81 -28.12 -12.89
C PRO A 6 -64.76 -27.35 -12.05
N LYS A 7 -63.53 -27.88 -12.00
CA LYS A 7 -62.37 -27.19 -11.43
C LYS A 7 -61.83 -26.16 -12.41
N TYR A 8 -61.81 -24.90 -12.00
CA TYR A 8 -60.98 -23.86 -12.60
C TYR A 8 -59.50 -24.20 -12.36
N LEU A 9 -58.74 -24.39 -13.43
CA LEU A 9 -57.28 -24.51 -13.37
C LEU A 9 -56.68 -23.11 -13.55
N SER A 10 -56.42 -22.43 -12.44
CA SER A 10 -55.62 -21.20 -12.44
C SER A 10 -54.15 -21.58 -12.65
N LEU A 11 -53.64 -21.33 -13.86
CA LEU A 11 -52.24 -21.51 -14.21
C LEU A 11 -51.44 -20.36 -13.55
N ALA A 12 -50.89 -20.59 -12.36
CA ALA A 12 -49.93 -19.68 -11.76
C ALA A 12 -48.61 -19.77 -12.53
N LEU A 13 -48.35 -18.77 -13.37
CA LEU A 13 -47.06 -18.59 -14.04
C LEU A 13 -46.02 -18.22 -12.97
N LEU A 14 -45.28 -19.21 -12.48
CA LEU A 14 -44.06 -19.00 -11.69
C LEU A 14 -43.04 -18.32 -12.61
N LEU A 15 -42.96 -16.99 -12.53
CA LEU A 15 -41.83 -16.21 -13.03
C LEU A 15 -40.61 -16.59 -12.19
N ALA A 16 -39.91 -17.65 -12.61
CA ALA A 16 -38.55 -17.92 -12.17
C ALA A 16 -37.68 -16.77 -12.70
N PHE A 17 -37.38 -15.80 -11.85
CA PHE A 17 -36.28 -14.89 -12.10
C PHE A 17 -35.02 -15.76 -12.28
N PRO A 18 -34.34 -15.73 -13.43
CA PRO A 18 -33.05 -16.41 -13.54
C PRO A 18 -32.15 -15.79 -12.47
N ALA A 19 -31.69 -16.61 -11.53
CA ALA A 19 -30.61 -16.21 -10.65
C ALA A 19 -29.43 -15.88 -11.57
N LEU A 20 -29.15 -14.59 -11.76
CA LEU A 20 -27.97 -14.12 -12.47
C LEU A 20 -26.78 -14.65 -11.68
N PHE A 21 -26.14 -15.70 -12.20
CA PHE A 21 -24.90 -16.22 -11.64
C PHE A 21 -23.82 -15.16 -11.86
N GLN A 22 -23.54 -14.41 -10.80
CA GLN A 22 -22.46 -13.43 -10.77
C GLN A 22 -21.12 -14.17 -10.65
N ALA A 23 -20.18 -13.87 -11.54
CA ALA A 23 -18.93 -14.62 -11.64
C ALA A 23 -17.87 -14.18 -10.63
N GLN A 24 -16.92 -15.08 -10.38
CA GLN A 24 -15.71 -14.86 -9.59
C GLN A 24 -14.50 -15.13 -10.50
N GLY A 25 -13.44 -14.33 -10.37
CA GLY A 25 -12.21 -14.56 -11.14
C GLY A 25 -10.97 -14.03 -10.43
N LEU A 26 -10.97 -14.00 -9.10
CA LEU A 26 -9.75 -13.78 -8.34
C LEU A 26 -8.99 -15.10 -8.26
N LEU A 27 -7.75 -15.10 -8.76
CA LEU A 27 -6.82 -16.19 -8.55
C LEU A 27 -6.07 -15.98 -7.22
N LEU A 28 -6.00 -17.04 -6.42
CA LEU A 28 -5.27 -17.07 -5.16
C LEU A 28 -3.96 -17.82 -5.31
N ASP A 29 -2.87 -17.20 -4.87
CA ASP A 29 -1.51 -17.74 -4.90
C ASP A 29 -0.72 -17.05 -3.77
N ASP A 30 -0.58 -17.75 -2.65
CA ASP A 30 0.04 -17.21 -1.44
C ASP A 30 1.56 -17.03 -1.64
N GLU A 31 2.24 -17.95 -2.33
CA GLU A 31 3.69 -17.84 -2.62
C GLU A 31 3.98 -16.60 -3.47
N ARG A 32 3.17 -16.38 -4.51
CA ARG A 32 3.25 -15.18 -5.34
C ARG A 32 2.96 -13.90 -4.56
N TYR A 33 2.00 -13.95 -3.64
CA TYR A 33 1.61 -12.78 -2.84
C TYR A 33 2.66 -12.45 -1.76
N GLU A 34 3.34 -13.46 -1.23
CA GLU A 34 4.34 -13.30 -0.16
C GLU A 34 5.60 -12.55 -0.59
N ILE A 35 5.96 -12.64 -1.87
CA ILE A 35 7.14 -11.96 -2.44
C ILE A 35 6.87 -10.52 -2.89
N LEU A 36 5.63 -10.03 -2.76
CA LEU A 36 5.27 -8.67 -3.16
C LEU A 36 5.74 -7.64 -2.12
N PRO A 37 6.08 -6.41 -2.55
CA PRO A 37 6.39 -5.32 -1.63
C PRO A 37 5.27 -5.14 -0.59
N ARG A 38 5.63 -5.22 0.68
CA ARG A 38 4.69 -5.17 1.81
C ARG A 38 4.86 -3.91 2.63
N GLN A 39 3.76 -3.29 3.01
CA GLN A 39 3.79 -2.17 3.94
C GLN A 39 4.44 -2.65 5.25
N PRO A 40 5.49 -1.98 5.73
CA PRO A 40 6.18 -2.39 6.95
C PRO A 40 5.26 -2.29 8.16
N LEU A 41 5.50 -3.11 9.19
CA LEU A 41 4.94 -2.85 10.52
C LEU A 41 5.62 -1.61 11.10
N TYR A 42 4.84 -0.58 11.41
CA TYR A 42 5.36 0.60 12.07
C TYR A 42 5.42 0.27 13.57
N GLY A 43 6.60 0.01 14.13
CA GLY A 43 6.78 -0.27 15.57
C GLY A 43 6.31 -1.65 16.08
N GLU A 44 6.11 -1.79 17.39
CA GLU A 44 5.73 -3.04 18.09
C GLU A 44 4.31 -3.49 17.75
N GLY A 45 4.11 -4.03 16.54
CA GLY A 45 2.78 -4.40 16.05
C GLY A 45 1.79 -3.24 16.21
N SER A 46 0.53 -3.59 16.43
CA SER A 46 -0.64 -2.70 16.52
C SER A 46 -0.45 -1.32 17.14
N LYS A 47 0.50 -1.09 18.05
CA LYS A 47 0.62 0.16 18.80
C LYS A 47 0.97 1.37 17.94
N ALA A 48 1.90 1.29 16.99
CA ALA A 48 2.21 2.49 16.21
C ALA A 48 1.18 2.74 15.10
N GLU A 49 0.59 1.69 14.51
CA GLU A 49 -0.62 1.87 13.70
C GLU A 49 -1.79 2.42 14.54
N SER A 50 -1.93 2.00 15.80
CA SER A 50 -2.97 2.51 16.72
C SER A 50 -2.74 3.96 17.10
N GLU A 51 -1.49 4.39 17.30
CA GLU A 51 -1.17 5.80 17.51
C GLU A 51 -1.45 6.63 16.24
N ALA A 52 -1.10 6.12 15.05
CA ALA A 52 -1.45 6.79 13.79
C ALA A 52 -2.97 6.85 13.55
N LEU A 53 -3.74 5.92 14.12
CA LEU A 53 -5.19 5.88 14.09
C LEU A 53 -5.86 6.58 15.28
N LYS A 54 -5.07 7.15 16.20
CA LYS A 54 -5.60 7.76 17.42
C LYS A 54 -6.50 8.93 17.10
N GLY A 55 -7.73 8.87 17.63
CA GLY A 55 -8.77 9.86 17.35
C GLY A 55 -9.51 9.65 16.01
N ILE A 56 -9.16 8.62 15.23
CA ILE A 56 -9.81 8.29 13.96
C ILE A 56 -10.67 7.02 14.15
N ALA A 57 -11.93 7.22 14.56
CA ALA A 57 -12.89 6.12 14.76
C ALA A 57 -13.69 5.76 13.50
N LYS A 58 -13.57 6.56 12.43
CA LYS A 58 -14.33 6.39 11.19
C LYS A 58 -13.56 6.98 10.00
N ALA A 59 -13.64 6.33 8.85
CA ALA A 59 -13.28 6.88 7.55
C ALA A 59 -14.35 6.49 6.52
N ASP A 60 -14.69 7.40 5.61
CA ASP A 60 -15.74 7.19 4.61
C ASP A 60 -15.29 7.78 3.25
N LEU A 61 -15.06 6.88 2.29
CA LEU A 61 -14.71 7.21 0.91
C LEU A 61 -15.89 7.02 -0.05
N LYS A 62 -17.09 6.67 0.46
CA LYS A 62 -18.31 6.51 -0.35
C LYS A 62 -18.65 7.75 -1.18
N PRO A 63 -18.47 9.00 -0.68
CA PRO A 63 -18.68 10.20 -1.50
C PRO A 63 -17.78 10.30 -2.75
N TYR A 64 -16.70 9.52 -2.82
CA TYR A 64 -15.77 9.48 -3.94
C TYR A 64 -15.95 8.24 -4.82
N CYS A 65 -16.93 7.38 -4.51
CA CYS A 65 -17.18 6.18 -5.29
C CYS A 65 -17.91 6.50 -6.59
N PRO A 66 -17.54 5.87 -7.72
CA PRO A 66 -18.42 5.80 -8.88
C PRO A 66 -19.66 4.96 -8.53
N THR A 67 -20.71 5.07 -9.34
CA THR A 67 -21.88 4.18 -9.25
C THR A 67 -21.42 2.73 -9.41
N PRO A 68 -21.72 1.80 -8.47
CA PRO A 68 -21.36 0.40 -8.65
C PRO A 68 -21.98 -0.20 -9.91
N GLN A 69 -21.13 -0.82 -10.74
CA GLN A 69 -21.51 -1.46 -12.00
C GLN A 69 -21.55 -2.98 -11.84
N ASP A 70 -22.04 -3.65 -12.88
CA ASP A 70 -22.20 -5.10 -12.93
C ASP A 70 -21.15 -5.70 -13.88
N GLN A 71 -20.24 -6.49 -13.32
CA GLN A 71 -19.18 -7.18 -14.07
C GLN A 71 -19.71 -8.24 -15.03
N GLY A 72 -20.95 -8.70 -14.83
CA GLY A 72 -21.56 -9.79 -15.59
C GLY A 72 -21.00 -11.16 -15.23
N TYR A 73 -20.91 -12.03 -16.23
CA TYR A 73 -20.65 -13.47 -16.04
C TYR A 73 -19.19 -13.87 -16.29
N ILE A 74 -18.29 -12.91 -16.52
CA ILE A 74 -16.85 -13.17 -16.71
C ILE A 74 -16.06 -12.95 -15.41
N GLY A 75 -14.86 -13.54 -15.33
CA GLY A 75 -13.97 -13.51 -14.17
C GLY A 75 -13.27 -12.16 -13.90
N SER A 76 -13.88 -11.03 -14.24
CA SER A 76 -13.22 -9.72 -14.31
C SER A 76 -13.14 -8.93 -12.99
N CYS A 77 -13.51 -9.52 -11.85
CA CYS A 77 -13.59 -8.81 -10.56
C CYS A 77 -12.28 -8.11 -10.14
N THR A 78 -11.12 -8.62 -10.58
CA THR A 78 -9.81 -7.98 -10.35
C THR A 78 -9.66 -6.67 -11.12
N GLY A 79 -10.10 -6.60 -12.37
CA GLY A 79 -10.14 -5.35 -13.15
C GLY A 79 -11.15 -4.36 -12.56
N TRP A 80 -12.34 -4.83 -12.17
CA TRP A 80 -13.37 -3.98 -11.55
C TRP A 80 -12.94 -3.40 -10.21
N SER A 81 -12.33 -4.20 -9.33
CA SER A 81 -11.85 -3.70 -8.04
C SER A 81 -10.63 -2.78 -8.19
N THR A 82 -9.70 -3.10 -9.09
CA THR A 82 -8.44 -2.36 -9.26
C THR A 82 -8.63 -1.05 -10.03
N GLY A 83 -9.17 -1.11 -11.25
CA GLY A 83 -9.40 0.05 -12.12
C GLY A 83 -10.66 0.81 -11.71
N TYR A 84 -11.82 0.25 -12.05
CA TYR A 84 -13.11 0.92 -11.87
C TYR A 84 -13.38 1.38 -10.43
N GLY A 85 -13.06 0.54 -9.43
CA GLY A 85 -13.24 0.87 -8.01
C GLY A 85 -12.11 1.73 -7.45
N ALA A 86 -11.00 1.09 -7.06
CA ALA A 86 -9.95 1.73 -6.27
C ALA A 86 -9.25 2.88 -6.99
N PHE A 87 -8.87 2.70 -8.27
CA PHE A 87 -8.15 3.74 -8.99
C PHE A 87 -9.05 4.95 -9.30
N THR A 88 -10.32 4.73 -9.68
CA THR A 88 -11.31 5.81 -9.81
C THR A 88 -11.49 6.59 -8.51
N ILE A 89 -11.66 5.90 -7.37
CA ILE A 89 -11.82 6.56 -6.06
C ILE A 89 -10.59 7.42 -5.74
N LEU A 90 -9.37 6.92 -5.98
CA LEU A 90 -8.13 7.70 -5.79
C LEU A 90 -8.10 8.95 -6.67
N ASN A 91 -8.50 8.83 -7.93
CA ASN A 91 -8.56 9.98 -8.85
C ASN A 91 -9.64 10.97 -8.42
N ALA A 92 -10.80 10.50 -7.94
CA ALA A 92 -11.86 11.36 -7.41
C ALA A 92 -11.42 12.13 -6.16
N ILE A 93 -10.68 11.49 -5.26
CA ILE A 93 -10.10 12.12 -4.06
C ILE A 93 -9.09 13.20 -4.45
N ARG A 94 -8.16 12.88 -5.36
CA ARG A 94 -7.17 13.85 -5.88
C ARG A 94 -7.82 15.07 -6.51
N ASN A 95 -8.91 14.86 -7.26
CA ASN A 95 -9.67 15.92 -7.93
C ASN A 95 -10.76 16.55 -7.05
N LYS A 96 -10.80 16.22 -5.75
CA LYS A 96 -11.77 16.77 -4.77
C LYS A 96 -13.22 16.65 -5.23
N MET A 97 -13.59 15.46 -5.72
CA MET A 97 -14.90 15.18 -6.34
C MET A 97 -15.95 14.63 -5.37
N ALA A 98 -15.81 14.85 -4.06
CA ALA A 98 -16.76 14.35 -3.07
C ALA A 98 -18.21 14.71 -3.43
N GLY A 99 -19.11 13.71 -3.43
CA GLY A 99 -20.53 13.86 -3.73
C GLY A 99 -20.88 13.97 -5.22
N LYS A 100 -19.89 13.93 -6.12
CA LYS A 100 -20.07 14.06 -7.58
C LYS A 100 -20.14 12.70 -8.27
N THR A 101 -20.97 11.79 -7.74
CA THR A 101 -21.04 10.40 -8.23
C THR A 101 -21.30 10.27 -9.75
N PRO A 102 -22.17 11.08 -10.39
CA PRO A 102 -22.35 11.03 -11.85
C PRO A 102 -21.06 11.37 -12.62
N GLU A 103 -20.34 12.41 -12.21
CA GLU A 103 -19.08 12.82 -12.83
C GLU A 103 -17.97 11.81 -12.57
N ILE A 104 -17.88 11.28 -11.35
CA ILE A 104 -16.93 10.22 -11.01
C ILE A 104 -17.21 8.97 -11.85
N THR A 105 -18.48 8.61 -12.06
CA THR A 105 -18.88 7.47 -12.91
C THR A 105 -18.50 7.73 -14.38
N ARG A 106 -18.75 8.95 -14.88
CA ARG A 106 -18.40 9.34 -16.26
C ARG A 106 -16.89 9.28 -16.51
N ASP A 107 -16.10 9.63 -15.49
CA ASP A 107 -14.64 9.68 -15.54
C ASP A 107 -14.00 8.46 -14.84
N ALA A 108 -14.76 7.37 -14.68
CA ALA A 108 -14.26 6.14 -14.05
C ALA A 108 -13.22 5.46 -14.94
N MET A 109 -12.23 4.84 -14.30
CA MET A 109 -11.21 4.02 -14.94
C MET A 109 -11.78 2.68 -15.41
N SER A 110 -11.16 2.06 -16.41
CA SER A 110 -11.67 0.88 -17.09
C SER A 110 -11.41 -0.41 -16.29
N ALA A 111 -12.42 -1.27 -16.23
CA ALA A 111 -12.24 -2.62 -15.68
C ALA A 111 -11.63 -3.57 -16.72
N LEU A 112 -12.07 -3.49 -17.98
CA LEU A 112 -11.70 -4.45 -19.02
C LEU A 112 -10.34 -4.13 -19.65
N PHE A 113 -9.89 -2.87 -19.66
CA PHE A 113 -8.56 -2.48 -20.13
C PHE A 113 -7.43 -2.99 -19.22
N ILE A 114 -7.74 -3.33 -17.98
CA ILE A 114 -6.81 -4.05 -17.12
C ILE A 114 -7.01 -5.55 -17.34
N TYR A 115 -8.24 -6.03 -17.18
CA TYR A 115 -8.53 -7.46 -17.12
C TYR A 115 -8.11 -8.22 -18.39
N ASN A 116 -8.38 -7.68 -19.57
CA ASN A 116 -8.14 -8.37 -20.85
C ASN A 116 -6.64 -8.68 -21.06
N GLN A 117 -5.77 -7.90 -20.43
CA GLN A 117 -4.31 -7.91 -20.59
C GLN A 117 -3.65 -8.76 -19.51
N VAL A 118 -4.29 -8.91 -18.33
CA VAL A 118 -3.70 -9.63 -17.18
C VAL A 118 -4.32 -10.99 -16.89
N ARG A 119 -5.52 -11.28 -17.44
CA ARG A 119 -6.22 -12.56 -17.27
C ARG A 119 -5.36 -13.77 -17.64
N LYS A 120 -5.60 -14.88 -16.97
CA LYS A 120 -4.89 -16.15 -17.21
C LYS A 120 -5.75 -17.07 -18.06
N GLY A 121 -5.73 -16.89 -19.37
CA GLY A 121 -6.48 -17.74 -20.29
C GLY A 121 -7.85 -17.16 -20.64
N SER A 122 -8.90 -17.97 -20.57
CA SER A 122 -10.24 -17.57 -21.02
C SER A 122 -10.84 -16.48 -20.14
N CYS A 123 -11.89 -15.84 -20.66
CA CYS A 123 -12.69 -14.81 -19.99
C CYS A 123 -13.14 -15.15 -18.56
N ASP A 124 -13.37 -16.42 -18.27
CA ASP A 124 -13.91 -16.88 -16.98
C ASP A 124 -12.82 -17.33 -16.01
N PHE A 125 -11.57 -17.39 -16.45
CA PHE A 125 -10.49 -17.96 -15.65
C PHE A 125 -10.06 -17.03 -14.51
N GLY A 126 -9.99 -15.71 -14.77
CA GLY A 126 -9.61 -14.72 -13.77
C GLY A 126 -8.18 -14.21 -13.87
N ALA A 127 -7.76 -13.43 -12.87
CA ALA A 127 -6.43 -12.85 -12.77
C ALA A 127 -5.96 -12.69 -11.32
N TYR A 128 -4.68 -12.35 -11.14
CA TYR A 128 -4.11 -11.97 -9.86
C TYR A 128 -4.25 -10.45 -9.63
N ILE A 129 -4.58 -10.02 -8.41
CA ILE A 129 -4.62 -8.58 -8.05
C ILE A 129 -3.24 -7.94 -8.30
N SER A 130 -2.14 -8.67 -8.06
CA SER A 130 -0.78 -8.15 -8.26
C SER A 130 -0.44 -7.89 -9.73
N ASP A 131 -0.96 -8.68 -10.68
CA ASP A 131 -0.79 -8.38 -12.10
C ASP A 131 -1.57 -7.12 -12.50
N ALA A 132 -2.79 -6.96 -11.99
CA ALA A 132 -3.61 -5.77 -12.23
C ALA A 132 -2.94 -4.50 -11.67
N ALA A 133 -2.45 -4.54 -10.43
CA ALA A 133 -1.74 -3.42 -9.81
C ALA A 133 -0.40 -3.13 -10.50
N GLY A 134 0.37 -4.17 -10.87
CA GLY A 134 1.61 -4.00 -11.64
C GLY A 134 1.37 -3.44 -13.04
N PHE A 135 0.24 -3.78 -13.67
CA PHE A 135 -0.16 -3.19 -14.95
C PHE A 135 -0.46 -1.69 -14.83
N LEU A 136 -1.10 -1.24 -13.74
CA LEU A 136 -1.29 0.19 -13.47
C LEU A 136 0.03 0.95 -13.30
N VAL A 137 1.06 0.33 -12.74
CA VAL A 137 2.41 0.94 -12.64
C VAL A 137 3.06 1.05 -14.02
N LYS A 138 3.05 -0.05 -14.79
CA LYS A 138 3.78 -0.14 -16.07
C LYS A 138 3.09 0.61 -17.21
N THR A 139 1.78 0.43 -17.32
CA THR A 139 0.97 0.91 -18.45
C THR A 139 0.09 2.08 -18.01
N GLY A 140 -0.61 1.92 -16.88
CA GLY A 140 -1.69 2.81 -16.45
C GLY A 140 -3.06 2.29 -16.88
N ASP A 141 -4.05 3.18 -16.91
CA ASP A 141 -5.43 2.83 -17.28
C ASP A 141 -6.11 3.92 -18.10
N ILE A 142 -7.18 3.57 -18.80
CA ILE A 142 -8.02 4.50 -19.57
C ILE A 142 -9.41 4.61 -18.98
N PHE A 143 -10.18 5.59 -19.44
CA PHE A 143 -11.56 5.72 -18.98
C PHE A 143 -12.42 4.56 -19.47
N SER A 144 -13.30 4.08 -18.59
CA SER A 144 -14.25 3.00 -18.86
C SER A 144 -15.12 3.29 -20.10
N ARG A 145 -15.53 4.55 -20.32
CA ARG A 145 -16.29 4.96 -21.52
C ARG A 145 -15.56 4.74 -22.84
N ASP A 146 -14.23 4.69 -22.81
CA ASP A 146 -13.39 4.54 -24.00
C ASP A 146 -13.13 3.06 -24.31
N PHE A 147 -13.07 2.21 -23.27
CA PHE A 147 -12.76 0.78 -23.44
C PHE A 147 -13.93 -0.18 -23.23
N ASP A 148 -14.72 0.01 -22.17
CA ASP A 148 -15.71 -0.94 -21.63
C ASP A 148 -17.08 -0.82 -22.33
N ARG A 149 -17.09 -0.53 -23.64
CA ARG A 149 -18.32 -0.28 -24.40
C ARG A 149 -19.21 -1.50 -24.55
N ILE A 150 -18.61 -2.69 -24.56
CA ILE A 150 -19.31 -3.97 -24.66
C ILE A 150 -19.13 -4.71 -23.35
N LYS A 151 -20.23 -4.95 -22.64
CA LYS A 151 -20.23 -5.74 -21.39
C LYS A 151 -19.69 -7.14 -21.68
N ASN A 152 -18.83 -7.63 -20.79
CA ASN A 152 -18.18 -8.95 -20.88
C ASN A 152 -17.20 -9.14 -22.07
N ASP A 153 -16.81 -8.09 -22.79
CA ASP A 153 -15.82 -8.22 -23.86
C ASP A 153 -14.39 -8.28 -23.30
N CYS A 154 -13.94 -9.51 -23.07
CA CYS A 154 -12.59 -9.81 -22.60
C CYS A 154 -11.61 -10.21 -23.70
N GLU A 155 -12.04 -10.19 -24.97
CA GLU A 155 -11.19 -10.52 -26.12
C GLU A 155 -10.63 -9.26 -26.80
N LYS A 156 -11.22 -8.08 -26.53
CA LYS A 156 -10.69 -6.81 -27.01
C LYS A 156 -9.24 -6.59 -26.56
N THR A 157 -8.38 -6.31 -27.53
CA THR A 157 -6.97 -5.95 -27.33
C THR A 157 -6.80 -4.44 -27.27
N ALA A 158 -5.79 -3.99 -26.51
CA ALA A 158 -5.42 -2.58 -26.42
C ALA A 158 -4.62 -2.13 -27.65
N GLY A 159 -5.12 -1.12 -28.36
CA GLY A 159 -4.39 -0.44 -29.43
C GLY A 159 -3.27 0.46 -28.88
N ASP A 160 -2.48 1.06 -29.77
CA ASP A 160 -1.39 1.95 -29.34
C ASP A 160 -1.92 3.27 -28.76
N GLU A 161 -3.00 3.83 -29.32
CA GLU A 161 -3.70 4.99 -28.76
C GLU A 161 -4.23 4.71 -27.34
N ASP A 162 -4.79 3.52 -27.10
CA ASP A 162 -5.25 3.13 -25.76
C ASP A 162 -4.08 3.14 -24.76
N LYS A 163 -2.90 2.63 -25.15
CA LYS A 163 -1.70 2.61 -24.30
C LYS A 163 -1.14 4.00 -24.04
N GLU A 164 -1.19 4.89 -25.04
CA GLU A 164 -0.76 6.29 -24.89
C GLU A 164 -1.66 7.04 -23.93
N ASN A 165 -2.98 6.88 -24.05
CA ASN A 165 -3.97 7.42 -23.11
C ASN A 165 -3.79 6.82 -21.71
N ALA A 166 -3.51 5.51 -21.62
CA ALA A 166 -3.27 4.83 -20.36
C ALA A 166 -2.06 5.39 -19.60
N ALA A 167 -1.01 5.75 -20.34
CA ALA A 167 0.23 6.28 -19.76
C ALA A 167 0.04 7.60 -18.99
N GLN A 168 -1.04 8.34 -19.25
CA GLN A 168 -1.39 9.56 -18.52
C GLN A 168 -2.00 9.27 -17.14
N ASN A 169 -2.55 8.07 -16.93
CA ASN A 169 -3.16 7.66 -15.67
C ASN A 169 -2.41 6.46 -15.10
N ARG A 170 -1.16 6.70 -14.68
CA ARG A 170 -0.37 5.70 -13.94
C ARG A 170 -0.50 5.91 -12.44
N ILE A 171 -0.35 4.81 -11.72
CA ILE A 171 0.03 4.86 -10.31
C ILE A 171 1.55 4.80 -10.24
N ARG A 172 2.11 5.31 -9.15
CA ARG A 172 3.56 5.26 -8.94
C ARG A 172 4.01 3.85 -8.56
N ASP A 173 3.22 3.19 -7.72
CA ASP A 173 3.57 1.91 -7.12
C ASP A 173 2.34 1.26 -6.46
N TYR A 174 2.51 0.11 -5.83
CA TYR A 174 1.52 -0.52 -4.96
C TYR A 174 2.21 -1.33 -3.85
N VAL A 175 1.49 -1.57 -2.76
CA VAL A 175 1.97 -2.41 -1.66
C VAL A 175 0.88 -3.36 -1.17
N THR A 176 1.29 -4.52 -0.68
CA THR A 176 0.43 -5.38 0.12
C THR A 176 0.36 -4.85 1.55
N LEU A 177 -0.80 -4.93 2.20
CA LEU A 177 -0.98 -4.39 3.55
C LEU A 177 -0.60 -5.37 4.67
N PHE A 178 -0.71 -6.67 4.40
CA PHE A 178 -0.48 -7.76 5.35
C PHE A 178 -0.24 -9.08 4.60
N ALA A 179 0.35 -10.05 5.28
CA ALA A 179 0.48 -11.44 4.82
C ALA A 179 -0.84 -12.22 4.99
N PRO A 180 -1.10 -13.28 4.20
CA PRO A 180 -2.35 -14.03 4.26
C PRO A 180 -2.64 -14.63 5.64
N ASN A 181 -1.58 -15.03 6.35
CA ASN A 181 -1.64 -15.67 7.67
C ASN A 181 -1.45 -14.68 8.83
N ASP A 182 -1.37 -13.37 8.57
CA ASP A 182 -1.27 -12.37 9.65
C ASP A 182 -2.51 -12.41 10.56
N PRO A 183 -2.34 -12.09 11.86
CA PRO A 183 -3.46 -11.97 12.79
C PRO A 183 -4.53 -11.01 12.29
N ALA A 184 -5.80 -11.31 12.59
CA ALA A 184 -6.93 -10.46 12.22
C ALA A 184 -6.73 -8.99 12.65
N THR A 185 -6.13 -8.76 13.82
CA THR A 185 -5.82 -7.42 14.34
C THR A 185 -4.91 -6.62 13.40
N VAL A 186 -3.85 -7.24 12.86
CA VAL A 186 -2.95 -6.64 11.88
C VAL A 186 -3.72 -6.30 10.60
N LYS A 187 -4.50 -7.26 10.08
CA LYS A 187 -5.31 -7.05 8.88
C LYS A 187 -6.25 -5.85 9.01
N ILE A 188 -6.99 -5.78 10.13
CA ILE A 188 -7.92 -4.70 10.43
C ILE A 188 -7.19 -3.37 10.55
N GLN A 189 -6.12 -3.28 11.34
CA GLN A 189 -5.42 -2.01 11.58
C GLN A 189 -4.74 -1.47 10.33
N LYS A 190 -4.12 -2.34 9.53
CA LYS A 190 -3.50 -1.96 8.26
C LYS A 190 -4.53 -1.44 7.26
N THR A 191 -5.69 -2.10 7.15
CA THR A 191 -6.78 -1.62 6.30
C THR A 191 -7.34 -0.29 6.80
N LYS A 192 -7.57 -0.11 8.10
CA LYS A 192 -7.99 1.18 8.69
C LYS A 192 -6.99 2.30 8.40
N LEU A 193 -5.71 2.03 8.57
CA LEU A 193 -4.64 3.01 8.34
C LEU A 193 -4.62 3.49 6.88
N SER A 194 -4.81 2.58 5.92
CA SER A 194 -4.97 2.95 4.51
C SER A 194 -6.16 3.89 4.29
N LEU A 195 -7.32 3.55 4.85
CA LEU A 195 -8.55 4.34 4.68
C LEU A 195 -8.45 5.72 5.34
N ALA A 196 -7.82 5.81 6.52
CA ALA A 196 -7.53 7.07 7.20
C ALA A 196 -6.65 8.02 6.37
N GLN A 197 -5.90 7.48 5.40
CA GLN A 197 -5.10 8.24 4.43
C GLN A 197 -5.83 8.51 3.11
N ASN A 198 -7.14 8.30 3.08
CA ASN A 198 -7.95 8.42 1.86
C ASN A 198 -7.48 7.49 0.73
N LYS A 199 -7.02 6.28 1.07
CA LYS A 199 -6.63 5.25 0.11
C LYS A 199 -7.55 4.04 0.21
N PRO A 200 -8.41 3.80 -0.79
CA PRO A 200 -9.23 2.59 -0.84
C PRO A 200 -8.34 1.35 -0.92
N VAL A 201 -8.84 0.22 -0.41
CA VAL A 201 -8.07 -1.03 -0.35
C VAL A 201 -8.70 -2.07 -1.26
N ILE A 202 -7.95 -2.54 -2.25
CA ILE A 202 -8.37 -3.67 -3.07
C ILE A 202 -8.18 -4.93 -2.24
N ILE A 203 -9.21 -5.74 -2.08
CA ILE A 203 -9.16 -6.94 -1.24
C ILE A 203 -9.50 -8.19 -2.02
N GLY A 204 -8.90 -9.30 -1.61
CA GLY A 204 -9.27 -10.64 -2.03
C GLY A 204 -9.89 -11.42 -0.88
N MET A 205 -11.14 -11.85 -1.03
CA MET A 205 -11.87 -12.60 0.00
C MET A 205 -12.34 -13.96 -0.51
N LYS A 206 -12.21 -15.00 0.33
CA LYS A 206 -12.89 -16.29 0.13
C LYS A 206 -14.33 -16.14 0.62
N LEU A 207 -15.29 -16.31 -0.28
CA LEU A 207 -16.71 -16.09 0.00
C LEU A 207 -17.51 -17.38 -0.05
N TYR A 208 -18.65 -17.37 0.63
CA TYR A 208 -19.67 -18.42 0.56
C TYR A 208 -20.83 -18.00 -0.33
N LYS A 209 -21.62 -18.96 -0.81
CA LYS A 209 -22.73 -18.70 -1.76
C LYS A 209 -23.82 -17.78 -1.19
N ASN A 210 -23.97 -17.71 0.13
CA ASN A 210 -24.87 -16.74 0.77
C ASN A 210 -24.53 -15.28 0.45
N PHE A 211 -23.28 -14.97 0.08
CA PHE A 211 -22.87 -13.62 -0.29
C PHE A 211 -23.56 -13.13 -1.57
N GLN A 212 -23.79 -14.03 -2.55
CA GLN A 212 -24.56 -13.71 -3.76
C GLN A 212 -26.04 -13.41 -3.47
N ARG A 213 -26.56 -13.86 -2.33
CA ARG A 213 -27.97 -13.70 -1.94
C ARG A 213 -28.24 -12.43 -1.12
N ILE A 214 -27.22 -11.61 -0.89
CA ILE A 214 -27.34 -10.34 -0.19
C ILE A 214 -28.25 -9.39 -0.98
N THR A 215 -29.22 -8.79 -0.28
CA THR A 215 -30.21 -7.87 -0.85
C THR A 215 -30.11 -6.48 -0.20
N SER A 216 -30.88 -5.52 -0.69
CA SER A 216 -30.98 -4.19 -0.07
C SER A 216 -31.55 -4.17 1.35
N LYS A 217 -32.09 -5.29 1.83
CA LYS A 217 -32.55 -5.45 3.22
C LYS A 217 -31.43 -5.87 4.17
N ASP A 218 -30.30 -6.33 3.63
CA ASP A 218 -29.19 -6.83 4.41
C ASP A 218 -28.15 -5.72 4.60
N GLU A 219 -28.03 -5.23 5.84
CA GLU A 219 -27.03 -4.21 6.18
C GLU A 219 -25.62 -4.80 6.27
N TYR A 220 -25.51 -6.05 6.72
CA TYR A 220 -24.25 -6.76 6.93
C TYR A 220 -24.24 -8.12 6.23
N TRP A 221 -23.06 -8.58 5.82
CA TRP A 221 -22.87 -9.99 5.48
C TRP A 221 -22.76 -10.84 6.75
N TYR A 222 -23.60 -11.87 6.84
CA TYR A 222 -23.56 -12.88 7.92
C TYR A 222 -23.10 -14.23 7.35
N PRO A 223 -21.79 -14.54 7.36
CA PRO A 223 -21.25 -15.71 6.68
C PRO A 223 -21.79 -17.05 7.21
N ALA A 224 -22.29 -17.09 8.45
CA ALA A 224 -22.85 -18.29 9.06
C ALA A 224 -24.33 -18.58 8.73
N LYS A 225 -25.02 -17.72 7.97
CA LYS A 225 -26.45 -17.86 7.67
C LYS A 225 -26.71 -18.31 6.24
N GLY A 226 -27.73 -19.13 6.02
CA GLY A 226 -28.15 -19.56 4.68
C GLY A 226 -27.19 -20.56 4.05
N ASP A 227 -26.92 -20.42 2.75
CA ASP A 227 -26.04 -21.31 2.01
C ASP A 227 -24.57 -20.97 2.25
N THR A 228 -23.94 -21.69 3.17
CA THR A 228 -22.54 -21.47 3.56
C THR A 228 -21.55 -22.32 2.75
N SER A 229 -21.96 -22.89 1.63
CA SER A 229 -21.03 -23.60 0.75
C SER A 229 -20.04 -22.63 0.11
N LEU A 230 -18.82 -23.10 -0.15
CA LEU A 230 -17.78 -22.28 -0.78
C LEU A 230 -18.26 -21.80 -2.17
N LEU A 231 -18.21 -20.49 -2.37
CA LEU A 231 -18.45 -19.86 -3.66
C LEU A 231 -17.14 -19.79 -4.45
N GLY A 232 -16.11 -19.23 -3.84
CA GLY A 232 -14.82 -18.98 -4.47
C GLY A 232 -14.15 -17.73 -3.92
N ALA A 233 -13.10 -17.28 -4.58
CA ALA A 233 -12.39 -16.05 -4.24
C ALA A 233 -12.93 -14.89 -5.08
N HIS A 234 -13.12 -13.72 -4.46
CA HIS A 234 -13.65 -12.54 -5.14
C HIS A 234 -12.85 -11.29 -4.76
N ALA A 235 -12.68 -10.39 -5.72
CA ALA A 235 -11.98 -9.12 -5.52
C ALA A 235 -12.97 -7.96 -5.38
N MET A 236 -12.82 -7.15 -4.34
CA MET A 236 -13.69 -6.02 -3.99
C MET A 236 -12.85 -4.85 -3.47
N VAL A 237 -13.49 -3.73 -3.12
CA VAL A 237 -12.79 -2.56 -2.59
C VAL A 237 -13.34 -2.18 -1.21
N VAL A 238 -12.47 -2.05 -0.21
CA VAL A 238 -12.83 -1.43 1.06
C VAL A 238 -12.82 0.09 0.88
N ILE A 239 -13.93 0.72 1.23
CA ILE A 239 -14.15 2.16 1.01
C ILE A 239 -14.45 2.92 2.31
N GLY A 240 -14.52 2.24 3.44
CA GLY A 240 -14.70 2.91 4.72
C GLY A 240 -14.64 1.95 5.90
N PHE A 241 -14.56 2.51 7.08
CA PHE A 241 -14.68 1.78 8.33
C PHE A 241 -15.42 2.63 9.36
N ASP A 242 -16.10 1.98 10.30
CA ASP A 242 -16.79 2.63 11.41
C ASP A 242 -16.63 1.75 12.66
N ASP A 243 -15.90 2.27 13.66
CA ASP A 243 -15.61 1.54 14.89
C ASP A 243 -16.84 1.32 15.76
N GLY A 244 -17.84 2.21 15.70
CA GLY A 244 -19.13 2.00 16.35
C GLY A 244 -19.90 0.83 15.73
N ARG A 245 -19.63 0.53 14.45
CA ARG A 245 -20.17 -0.65 13.75
C ARG A 245 -19.27 -1.87 13.86
N GLU A 246 -18.02 -1.72 14.29
CA GLU A 246 -16.96 -2.71 14.19
C GLU A 246 -16.89 -3.35 12.80
N ALA A 247 -16.95 -2.53 11.74
CA ALA A 247 -17.09 -3.02 10.38
C ALA A 247 -16.37 -2.16 9.33
N PHE A 248 -16.07 -2.80 8.21
CA PHE A 248 -15.65 -2.18 6.96
C PHE A 248 -16.82 -2.12 5.98
N GLU A 249 -16.93 -1.03 5.22
CA GLU A 249 -17.85 -0.95 4.07
C GLU A 249 -17.10 -1.34 2.80
N LEU A 250 -17.69 -2.25 2.03
CA LEU A 250 -17.13 -2.74 0.77
C LEU A 250 -17.97 -2.23 -0.40
N MET A 251 -17.30 -1.81 -1.47
CA MET A 251 -17.88 -1.63 -2.80
C MET A 251 -17.68 -2.91 -3.62
N ASN A 252 -18.77 -3.41 -4.21
CA ASN A 252 -18.78 -4.59 -5.06
C ASN A 252 -19.02 -4.22 -6.54
N SER A 253 -18.88 -5.21 -7.43
CA SER A 253 -19.03 -5.10 -8.88
C SER A 253 -20.19 -5.94 -9.43
N TRP A 254 -21.29 -6.07 -8.68
CA TRP A 254 -22.50 -6.81 -9.09
C TRP A 254 -23.73 -5.89 -9.27
N GLY A 255 -23.47 -4.61 -9.53
CA GLY A 255 -24.48 -3.60 -9.83
C GLY A 255 -25.23 -3.04 -8.60
N VAL A 256 -25.93 -1.93 -8.84
CA VAL A 256 -26.68 -1.19 -7.80
C VAL A 256 -27.85 -1.96 -7.18
N ASN A 257 -28.30 -3.05 -7.80
CA ASN A 257 -29.40 -3.86 -7.25
C ASN A 257 -28.92 -4.90 -6.23
N TRP A 258 -27.62 -5.15 -6.16
CA TRP A 258 -27.02 -6.04 -5.18
C TRP A 258 -26.71 -5.28 -3.88
N GLY A 259 -27.05 -5.88 -2.73
CA GLY A 259 -26.82 -5.26 -1.42
C GLY A 259 -27.40 -3.86 -1.28
N ASN A 260 -26.71 -3.01 -0.52
CA ASN A 260 -27.09 -1.62 -0.29
C ASN A 260 -26.55 -0.73 -1.43
N SER A 261 -27.22 -0.76 -2.57
CA SER A 261 -26.83 0.02 -3.77
C SER A 261 -25.43 -0.34 -4.29
N GLY A 262 -25.05 -1.62 -4.24
CA GLY A 262 -23.73 -2.12 -4.61
C GLY A 262 -22.70 -2.16 -3.46
N PHE A 263 -23.12 -1.78 -2.25
CA PHE A 263 -22.27 -1.76 -1.06
C PHE A 263 -22.74 -2.74 0.01
N ILE A 264 -21.84 -3.13 0.92
CA ILE A 264 -22.16 -3.98 2.08
C ILE A 264 -21.24 -3.70 3.25
N TRP A 265 -21.73 -3.85 4.49
CA TRP A 265 -20.86 -3.87 5.67
C TRP A 265 -20.39 -5.29 6.00
N VAL A 266 -19.10 -5.42 6.31
CA VAL A 266 -18.49 -6.66 6.80
C VAL A 266 -17.84 -6.40 8.15
N LYS A 267 -18.27 -7.14 9.18
CA LYS A 267 -17.73 -7.01 10.54
C LYS A 267 -16.22 -7.29 10.54
N TYR A 268 -15.46 -6.61 11.39
CA TYR A 268 -14.01 -6.78 11.51
C TYR A 268 -13.58 -8.23 11.75
N LYS A 269 -14.35 -8.96 12.57
CA LYS A 269 -14.14 -10.38 12.81
C LYS A 269 -14.23 -11.20 11.52
N ASP A 270 -15.24 -10.95 10.70
CA ASP A 270 -15.45 -11.66 9.43
C ASP A 270 -14.42 -11.22 8.40
N PHE A 271 -14.09 -9.92 8.33
CA PHE A 271 -13.01 -9.42 7.49
C PHE A 271 -11.68 -10.10 7.81
N GLY A 272 -11.27 -10.14 9.09
CA GLY A 272 -10.02 -10.77 9.51
C GLY A 272 -9.96 -12.28 9.20
N ARG A 273 -11.11 -12.94 9.16
CA ARG A 273 -11.23 -14.37 8.84
C ARG A 273 -11.23 -14.65 7.33
N PHE A 274 -11.98 -13.87 6.55
CA PHE A 274 -12.26 -14.18 5.15
C PHE A 274 -11.41 -13.39 4.15
N CYS A 275 -10.81 -12.26 4.58
CA CYS A 275 -9.88 -11.48 3.75
C CYS A 275 -8.48 -12.11 3.77
N GLN A 276 -8.02 -12.50 2.58
CA GLN A 276 -6.70 -13.10 2.38
C GLN A 276 -5.70 -12.09 1.87
N TYR A 277 -6.08 -11.27 0.90
CA TYR A 277 -5.19 -10.29 0.26
C TYR A 277 -5.73 -8.88 0.43
N ALA A 278 -4.82 -7.92 0.55
CA ALA A 278 -5.14 -6.51 0.57
C ALA A 278 -4.01 -5.71 -0.09
N VAL A 279 -4.36 -4.95 -1.13
CA VAL A 279 -3.44 -4.12 -1.90
C VAL A 279 -3.88 -2.66 -1.80
N GLN A 280 -2.91 -1.80 -1.49
CA GLN A 280 -3.03 -0.35 -1.53
C GLN A 280 -2.27 0.16 -2.75
N LEU A 281 -2.90 1.01 -3.57
CA LEU A 281 -2.23 1.69 -4.67
C LEU A 281 -1.53 2.96 -4.16
N ILE A 282 -0.33 3.23 -4.66
CA ILE A 282 0.43 4.45 -4.37
C ILE A 282 0.26 5.44 -5.53
N PRO A 283 -0.43 6.58 -5.30
CA PRO A 283 -0.58 7.66 -6.27
C PRO A 283 0.70 8.05 -7.02
N ASP A 284 0.62 8.34 -8.32
CA ASP A 284 1.57 9.28 -8.91
C ASP A 284 1.08 10.72 -8.71
N ASP A 285 1.66 11.40 -7.72
CA ASP A 285 1.43 12.82 -7.43
C ASP A 285 2.18 13.78 -8.37
N GLY A 286 2.53 13.34 -9.58
CA GLY A 286 3.18 14.16 -10.61
C GLY A 286 2.53 15.53 -10.88
N HIS A 287 1.27 15.73 -10.46
CA HIS A 287 0.51 16.97 -10.60
C HIS A 287 0.40 17.84 -9.33
N LEU A 288 0.94 17.41 -8.18
CA LEU A 288 1.08 18.26 -7.00
C LEU A 288 2.49 18.88 -6.97
N SER A 289 2.75 19.74 -7.94
CA SER A 289 3.91 20.64 -7.93
C SER A 289 3.81 21.61 -6.75
N GLY A 290 4.93 21.85 -6.07
CA GLY A 290 5.02 22.85 -4.99
C GLY A 290 4.95 22.35 -3.55
N LYS A 291 5.05 21.03 -3.30
CA LYS A 291 5.23 20.52 -1.92
C LYS A 291 6.70 20.48 -1.54
N GLU A 292 7.03 21.05 -0.39
CA GLU A 292 8.28 20.77 0.32
C GLU A 292 8.17 19.39 0.99
N TYR A 293 9.13 18.51 0.71
CA TYR A 293 9.20 17.18 1.30
C TYR A 293 10.11 17.24 2.51
N LYS A 294 9.67 16.64 3.61
CA LYS A 294 10.39 16.65 4.88
C LYS A 294 10.64 15.24 5.38
N SER A 295 11.73 15.07 6.11
CA SER A 295 12.03 13.87 6.88
C SER A 295 12.69 14.24 8.19
N ALA A 296 12.34 13.54 9.27
CA ALA A 296 12.93 13.67 10.58
C ALA A 296 13.32 12.31 11.14
N VAL A 297 14.55 12.22 11.65
CA VAL A 297 15.11 11.02 12.27
C VAL A 297 15.64 11.39 13.65
N THR A 298 15.59 10.45 14.57
CA THR A 298 16.25 10.55 15.87
C THR A 298 17.21 9.37 16.01
N ILE A 299 18.42 9.59 16.52
CA ILE A 299 19.31 8.49 16.89
C ILE A 299 19.20 8.31 18.39
N ARG A 300 18.77 7.12 18.81
CA ARG A 300 18.58 6.80 20.23
C ARG A 300 19.43 5.61 20.65
N ARG A 301 19.87 5.61 21.90
CA ARG A 301 20.63 4.52 22.52
C ARG A 301 19.70 3.70 23.42
N PRO A 302 19.64 2.36 23.27
CA PRO A 302 18.93 1.51 24.22
C PRO A 302 19.71 1.45 25.55
N GLY A 303 18.96 1.46 26.65
CA GLY A 303 19.45 1.24 28.01
C GLY A 303 18.37 0.53 28.83
N TYR A 304 18.67 0.20 30.07
CA TYR A 304 17.69 -0.40 30.99
C TYR A 304 17.59 0.47 32.24
N ASP A 305 16.39 0.66 32.75
CA ASP A 305 16.17 1.28 34.05
C ASP A 305 16.45 0.27 35.20
N GLU A 306 16.30 0.74 36.45
CA GLU A 306 16.55 -0.07 37.66
C GLU A 306 15.64 -1.31 37.74
N ASP A 307 14.47 -1.24 37.12
CA ASP A 307 13.48 -2.33 37.04
C ASP A 307 13.71 -3.25 35.81
N ASN A 308 14.82 -3.06 35.10
CA ASN A 308 15.20 -3.82 33.91
C ASN A 308 14.22 -3.66 32.73
N ASN A 309 13.52 -2.51 32.64
CA ASN A 309 12.73 -2.17 31.46
C ASN A 309 13.60 -1.47 30.42
N LEU A 310 13.38 -1.81 29.15
CA LEU A 310 14.08 -1.17 28.04
C LEU A 310 13.66 0.30 27.91
N GLN A 311 14.65 1.19 28.00
CA GLN A 311 14.51 2.62 27.80
C GLN A 311 15.36 3.09 26.62
N PHE A 312 15.02 4.24 26.06
CA PHE A 312 15.81 4.86 25.02
C PHE A 312 16.20 6.28 25.41
N THR A 313 17.46 6.63 25.16
CA THR A 313 17.97 7.99 25.33
C THR A 313 18.38 8.55 23.97
N ASP A 314 17.78 9.67 23.59
CA ASP A 314 18.09 10.35 22.34
C ASP A 314 19.49 10.98 22.41
N LEU A 315 20.25 10.88 21.32
CA LEU A 315 21.58 11.47 21.21
C LEU A 315 21.50 12.91 20.71
N ASP A 316 22.28 13.79 21.34
CA ASP A 316 22.45 15.18 20.92
C ASP A 316 23.40 15.27 19.73
N LEU A 317 22.86 15.73 18.60
CA LEU A 317 23.55 15.83 17.31
C LEU A 317 23.51 17.29 16.82
N ARG A 318 24.49 17.68 16.01
CA ARG A 318 24.54 19.00 15.38
C ARG A 318 24.81 18.88 13.90
N TYR A 319 24.14 19.73 13.12
CA TYR A 319 24.46 19.85 11.71
C TYR A 319 25.81 20.54 11.50
N ASN A 320 26.62 20.01 10.59
CA ASN A 320 27.95 20.48 10.25
C ASN A 320 28.29 20.12 8.80
N ASN A 321 28.13 21.08 7.89
CA ASN A 321 28.52 20.98 6.48
C ASN A 321 28.06 19.68 5.79
N GLY A 322 26.77 19.36 5.90
CA GLY A 322 26.14 18.19 5.29
C GLY A 322 26.14 16.92 6.14
N TYR A 323 26.80 16.94 7.30
CA TYR A 323 26.78 15.85 8.27
C TYR A 323 25.98 16.25 9.52
N TYR A 324 25.35 15.27 10.15
CA TYR A 324 24.96 15.34 11.56
C TYR A 324 26.01 14.64 12.41
N ASP A 325 26.73 15.40 13.23
CA ASP A 325 27.79 14.92 14.12
C ASP A 325 27.30 14.82 15.57
N LEU A 326 27.80 13.85 16.33
CA LEU A 326 27.55 13.78 17.77
C LEU A 326 28.13 15.01 18.47
N ARG A 327 27.34 15.66 19.34
CA ARG A 327 27.76 16.90 20.02
C ARG A 327 28.84 16.65 21.07
N ALA A 328 28.75 15.56 21.83
CA ALA A 328 29.71 15.22 22.87
C ALA A 328 29.92 13.70 22.96
N GLY A 329 31.17 13.32 23.26
CA GLY A 329 31.57 11.92 23.40
C GLY A 329 31.92 11.25 22.06
N ALA A 330 32.37 10.00 22.17
CA ALA A 330 32.51 9.08 21.04
C ALA A 330 31.81 7.78 21.40
N LEU A 331 31.35 7.05 20.39
CA LEU A 331 30.84 5.70 20.61
C LEU A 331 32.01 4.79 21.00
N LYS A 332 31.76 3.84 21.88
CA LYS A 332 32.72 2.76 22.16
C LYS A 332 32.36 1.56 21.31
N LYS A 333 33.36 0.71 21.04
CA LYS A 333 33.09 -0.63 20.50
C LYS A 333 32.04 -1.36 21.36
N GLY A 334 31.01 -1.89 20.71
CA GLY A 334 29.89 -2.57 21.36
C GLY A 334 28.71 -1.66 21.73
N ASP A 335 28.85 -0.33 21.61
CA ASP A 335 27.70 0.55 21.72
C ASP A 335 26.63 0.18 20.68
N LEU A 336 25.37 0.36 21.09
CA LEU A 336 24.20 0.13 20.25
C LEU A 336 23.50 1.45 19.99
N LEU A 337 23.05 1.68 18.75
CA LEU A 337 22.19 2.81 18.38
C LEU A 337 21.03 2.33 17.53
N GLN A 338 19.86 2.89 17.74
CA GLN A 338 18.68 2.64 16.92
C GLN A 338 18.23 3.96 16.31
N PRO A 339 18.29 4.12 14.99
CA PRO A 339 17.57 5.20 14.34
C PRO A 339 16.06 5.01 14.49
N LEU A 340 15.35 6.08 14.81
CA LEU A 340 13.90 6.16 14.82
C LEU A 340 13.50 7.25 13.84
N VAL A 341 12.92 6.85 12.71
CA VAL A 341 12.29 7.79 11.80
C VAL A 341 10.99 8.24 12.45
N LYS A 342 10.85 9.55 12.66
CA LYS A 342 9.71 10.20 13.35
C LYS A 342 8.68 10.76 12.39
N TYR A 343 9.15 11.19 11.23
CA TYR A 343 8.33 11.83 10.22
C TYR A 343 8.98 11.64 8.86
N ILE A 344 8.19 11.31 7.85
CA ILE A 344 8.55 11.46 6.44
C ILE A 344 7.27 11.92 5.74
N THR A 345 7.36 12.83 4.78
CA THR A 345 6.18 13.14 3.95
C THR A 345 5.60 11.84 3.36
N ALA A 346 4.28 11.63 3.51
CA ALA A 346 3.62 10.40 3.04
C ALA A 346 3.89 10.11 1.55
N ASP A 347 3.92 8.82 1.20
CA ASP A 347 4.15 8.27 -0.15
C ASP A 347 5.56 8.49 -0.71
N MET A 348 6.51 8.82 0.18
CA MET A 348 7.93 8.89 -0.15
C MET A 348 8.63 7.56 0.13
N TYR A 349 9.75 7.35 -0.55
CA TYR A 349 10.59 6.17 -0.37
C TYR A 349 11.72 6.47 0.59
N LEU A 350 11.95 5.57 1.53
CA LEU A 350 13.07 5.63 2.45
C LEU A 350 14.03 4.47 2.17
N TYR A 351 15.32 4.78 2.14
CA TYR A 351 16.39 3.79 2.17
C TYR A 351 17.36 4.17 3.29
N ALA A 352 17.72 3.21 4.14
CA ALA A 352 18.69 3.42 5.20
C ALA A 352 19.83 2.41 5.07
N PHE A 353 21.06 2.87 5.16
CA PHE A 353 22.25 2.01 5.11
C PHE A 353 23.38 2.63 5.93
N SER A 354 24.41 1.84 6.23
CA SER A 354 25.62 2.37 6.87
C SER A 354 26.90 1.90 6.18
N PHE A 355 27.96 2.68 6.37
CA PHE A 355 29.34 2.32 6.07
C PHE A 355 30.13 2.29 7.36
N ASP A 356 30.77 1.15 7.65
CA ASP A 356 31.68 1.04 8.78
C ASP A 356 33.04 1.71 8.50
N ALA A 357 33.92 1.73 9.50
CA ALA A 357 35.26 2.30 9.37
C ALA A 357 36.13 1.61 8.30
N GLY A 358 35.84 0.35 7.98
CA GLY A 358 36.46 -0.42 6.90
C GLY A 358 35.78 -0.23 5.54
N ARG A 359 34.85 0.72 5.42
CA ARG A 359 34.05 1.01 4.23
C ARG A 359 33.16 -0.16 3.78
N LYS A 360 32.81 -1.09 4.68
CA LYS A 360 31.83 -2.14 4.40
C LYS A 360 30.42 -1.57 4.53
N VAL A 361 29.60 -1.79 3.51
CA VAL A 361 28.20 -1.35 3.48
C VAL A 361 27.27 -2.38 4.14
N LYS A 362 26.21 -1.90 4.80
CA LYS A 362 25.08 -2.71 5.27
C LYS A 362 23.77 -1.96 5.04
N VAL A 363 22.75 -2.63 4.49
CA VAL A 363 21.41 -2.03 4.28
C VAL A 363 20.54 -2.28 5.52
N HIS A 364 19.93 -1.24 6.06
CA HIS A 364 19.09 -1.31 7.25
C HIS A 364 17.60 -1.12 6.93
N TRP A 365 17.30 -0.47 5.81
CA TRP A 365 15.94 -0.26 5.33
C TRP A 365 15.87 -0.08 3.80
N PRO A 366 14.84 -0.62 3.12
CA PRO A 366 13.85 -1.54 3.66
C PRO A 366 14.45 -2.91 4.03
N ARG A 367 13.69 -3.71 4.80
CA ARG A 367 14.06 -5.09 5.10
C ARG A 367 13.61 -5.99 3.96
N ASP A 368 14.48 -6.12 2.98
CA ASP A 368 14.22 -6.86 1.76
C ASP A 368 15.41 -7.77 1.42
N GLU A 369 15.16 -9.04 1.17
CA GLU A 369 16.20 -10.04 0.85
C GLU A 369 16.97 -9.71 -0.43
N THR A 370 16.35 -8.99 -1.38
CA THR A 370 16.99 -8.55 -2.62
C THR A 370 18.01 -7.44 -2.38
N LEU A 371 17.90 -6.75 -1.23
CA LEU A 371 18.82 -5.68 -0.84
C LEU A 371 19.94 -6.17 0.07
N ASP A 372 19.65 -7.06 1.03
CA ASP A 372 20.63 -7.62 1.96
C ASP A 372 20.16 -9.01 2.42
N SER A 373 20.98 -10.04 2.19
CA SER A 373 20.63 -11.45 2.43
C SER A 373 20.32 -11.79 3.88
N LYS A 374 20.65 -10.92 4.85
CA LYS A 374 20.23 -11.08 6.25
C LYS A 374 18.71 -10.96 6.45
N TYR A 375 17.99 -10.48 5.43
CA TYR A 375 16.55 -10.34 5.42
C TYR A 375 15.83 -11.45 4.64
N ASP A 376 16.46 -12.62 4.50
CA ASP A 376 15.87 -13.83 3.91
C ASP A 376 14.37 -13.99 4.22
N GLY A 377 13.55 -14.11 3.16
CA GLY A 377 12.09 -14.23 3.24
C GLY A 377 11.33 -12.95 3.60
N LYS A 378 11.98 -11.78 3.65
CA LYS A 378 11.32 -10.48 3.88
C LYS A 378 11.30 -9.65 2.60
N HIS A 379 10.19 -8.94 2.42
CA HIS A 379 9.89 -8.11 1.24
C HIS A 379 9.22 -6.80 1.66
N GLU A 380 9.77 -6.11 2.65
CA GLU A 380 9.20 -4.83 3.07
C GLU A 380 9.44 -3.75 2.02
N SER A 381 8.42 -2.94 1.76
CA SER A 381 8.52 -1.85 0.79
C SER A 381 9.32 -0.68 1.35
N ALA A 382 10.09 -0.04 0.48
CA ALA A 382 10.74 1.24 0.79
C ALA A 382 9.73 2.39 0.92
N VAL A 383 8.53 2.27 0.35
CA VAL A 383 7.51 3.33 0.43
C VAL A 383 6.97 3.46 1.84
N VAL A 384 6.98 4.68 2.33
CA VAL A 384 6.38 5.08 3.60
C VAL A 384 5.07 5.79 3.27
N SER A 385 3.97 5.03 3.23
CA SER A 385 2.66 5.53 2.78
C SER A 385 1.99 6.54 3.73
N ILE A 386 2.57 6.76 4.92
CA ILE A 386 1.96 7.50 6.04
C ILE A 386 2.95 8.58 6.52
N ALA A 387 2.47 9.76 6.93
CA ALA A 387 3.37 10.88 7.25
C ALA A 387 4.04 10.76 8.63
N ASP A 388 3.21 10.50 9.64
CA ASP A 388 3.63 10.38 11.04
C ASP A 388 3.94 8.92 11.36
N VAL A 389 5.17 8.50 11.04
CA VAL A 389 5.68 7.16 11.35
C VAL A 389 6.52 7.16 12.61
N ASN A 390 6.34 6.14 13.45
CA ASN A 390 7.38 5.72 14.38
C ASN A 390 8.03 4.45 13.80
N LEU A 391 9.02 4.64 12.94
CA LEU A 391 9.72 3.54 12.27
C LEU A 391 11.13 3.35 12.87
N PRO A 392 11.30 2.43 13.83
CA PRO A 392 12.61 2.06 14.33
C PRO A 392 13.37 1.22 13.29
N ILE A 393 14.63 1.54 13.07
CA ILE A 393 15.51 0.88 12.09
C ILE A 393 16.63 0.14 12.85
N PRO A 394 16.90 -1.15 12.55
CA PRO A 394 16.26 -1.98 11.54
C PRO A 394 14.89 -2.55 11.95
N GLY A 395 14.46 -2.34 13.19
CA GLY A 395 13.15 -2.75 13.69
C GLY A 395 13.01 -2.45 15.19
N PRO A 396 11.84 -2.69 15.79
CA PRO A 396 11.56 -2.32 17.18
C PRO A 396 12.54 -2.98 18.17
N TYR A 397 12.93 -4.22 17.91
CA TYR A 397 13.83 -5.01 18.76
C TYR A 397 15.28 -5.07 18.25
N GLY A 398 15.63 -4.29 17.22
CA GLY A 398 16.95 -4.30 16.61
C GLY A 398 17.69 -2.97 16.82
N ALA A 399 19.01 -3.02 16.96
CA ALA A 399 19.87 -1.84 16.99
C ALA A 399 21.11 -2.08 16.12
N LEU A 400 21.71 -0.98 15.67
CA LEU A 400 22.99 -0.94 14.96
C LEU A 400 24.12 -1.05 15.99
N SER A 401 25.02 -2.01 15.78
CA SER A 401 26.19 -2.22 16.64
C SER A 401 27.47 -1.73 15.96
N PHE A 402 28.34 -1.07 16.72
CA PHE A 402 29.62 -0.55 16.23
C PHE A 402 30.78 -1.46 16.64
N SER A 403 31.44 -2.09 15.67
CA SER A 403 32.46 -3.13 15.92
C SER A 403 33.89 -2.69 15.61
N ASN A 404 34.06 -1.67 14.76
CA ASN A 404 35.35 -1.23 14.26
C ASN A 404 35.66 0.19 14.75
N PRO A 405 36.84 0.46 15.33
CA PRO A 405 37.24 1.83 15.65
C PRO A 405 37.42 2.64 14.37
N GLY A 406 37.04 3.91 14.40
CA GLY A 406 37.12 4.82 13.26
C GLY A 406 35.82 5.59 13.01
N THR A 407 35.72 6.21 11.83
CA THR A 407 34.54 6.98 11.44
C THR A 407 33.56 6.08 10.68
N GLU A 408 32.32 6.03 11.13
CA GLU A 408 31.21 5.36 10.45
C GLU A 408 30.16 6.37 9.99
N TYR A 409 29.40 5.99 8.96
CA TYR A 409 28.35 6.83 8.38
C TYR A 409 27.03 6.06 8.36
N ILE A 410 25.97 6.67 8.87
CA ILE A 410 24.59 6.17 8.75
C ILE A 410 23.85 7.12 7.81
N CYS A 411 23.31 6.58 6.73
CA CYS A 411 22.70 7.34 5.66
C CYS A 411 21.21 7.03 5.58
N PHE A 412 20.40 8.06 5.43
CA PHE A 412 18.98 7.97 5.10
C PHE A 412 18.77 8.72 3.79
N LEU A 413 18.24 8.02 2.79
CA LEU A 413 17.89 8.58 1.50
C LEU A 413 16.39 8.61 1.38
N VAL A 414 15.84 9.79 1.11
CA VAL A 414 14.41 10.00 0.91
C VAL A 414 14.16 10.43 -0.53
N SER A 415 13.32 9.70 -1.26
CA SER A 415 13.08 9.96 -2.69
C SER A 415 11.59 9.91 -3.06
N LYS A 416 11.23 10.59 -4.14
CA LYS A 416 9.84 10.62 -4.67
C LYS A 416 9.46 9.36 -5.44
N SER A 417 10.44 8.54 -5.80
CA SER A 417 10.29 7.34 -6.60
C SER A 417 11.26 6.28 -6.07
N PRO A 418 11.02 4.98 -6.36
CA PRO A 418 11.97 3.93 -6.00
C PRO A 418 13.37 4.27 -6.52
N ILE A 419 14.40 3.95 -5.74
CA ILE A 419 15.79 4.05 -6.20
C ILE A 419 16.12 2.77 -6.96
N ASP A 420 15.93 2.82 -8.28
CA ASP A 420 16.32 1.73 -9.17
C ASP A 420 17.82 1.44 -9.04
N ASN A 421 18.21 0.17 -9.00
CA ASN A 421 19.61 -0.25 -8.87
C ASN A 421 20.32 0.28 -7.59
N PHE A 422 19.60 0.40 -6.47
CA PHE A 422 20.15 0.85 -5.19
C PHE A 422 21.47 0.14 -4.81
N ASN A 423 21.52 -1.19 -4.89
CA ASN A 423 22.73 -1.97 -4.60
C ASN A 423 23.90 -1.67 -5.56
N GLY A 424 23.61 -1.31 -6.81
CA GLY A 424 24.64 -0.83 -7.74
C GLY A 424 25.25 0.50 -7.31
N TYR A 425 24.44 1.44 -6.82
CA TYR A 425 24.95 2.70 -6.25
C TYR A 425 25.79 2.47 -4.99
N LEU A 426 25.35 1.57 -4.10
CA LEU A 426 26.12 1.20 -2.91
C LEU A 426 27.46 0.55 -3.27
N SER A 427 27.47 -0.36 -4.25
CA SER A 427 28.70 -0.99 -4.76
C SER A 427 29.67 0.03 -5.33
N LYS A 428 29.15 1.00 -6.10
CA LYS A 428 29.94 2.12 -6.65
C LYS A 428 30.50 3.00 -5.53
N LEU A 429 29.70 3.35 -4.53
CA LEU A 429 30.16 4.13 -3.38
C LEU A 429 31.24 3.39 -2.57
N GLN A 430 31.09 2.08 -2.39
CA GLN A 430 32.08 1.23 -1.72
C GLN A 430 33.41 1.15 -2.49
N SER A 431 33.43 1.34 -3.81
CA SER A 431 34.68 1.41 -4.57
C SER A 431 35.53 2.65 -4.24
N TYR A 432 34.93 3.70 -3.65
CA TYR A 432 35.63 4.95 -3.30
C TYR A 432 36.27 4.86 -1.91
N GLN A 433 37.45 4.26 -1.84
CA GLN A 433 38.16 4.00 -0.57
C GLN A 433 38.78 5.26 0.07
N LYS A 434 38.92 6.37 -0.67
CA LYS A 434 39.54 7.63 -0.19
C LYS A 434 38.64 8.83 -0.51
N GLY A 435 38.90 9.94 0.19
CA GLY A 435 38.21 11.23 -0.02
C GLY A 435 37.03 11.46 0.91
N ASP A 436 36.43 12.65 0.80
CA ASP A 436 35.24 13.03 1.58
C ASP A 436 34.04 12.12 1.23
N PHE A 437 33.27 11.73 2.27
CA PHE A 437 32.17 10.78 2.11
C PHE A 437 31.03 11.37 1.28
N LEU A 438 30.61 12.61 1.55
CA LEU A 438 29.52 13.26 0.82
C LEU A 438 29.90 13.50 -0.64
N ALA A 439 31.14 13.89 -0.94
CA ALA A 439 31.62 13.99 -2.31
C ALA A 439 31.56 12.65 -3.05
N ASN A 440 31.94 11.55 -2.37
CA ASN A 440 31.84 10.20 -2.92
C ASN A 440 30.37 9.75 -3.09
N LEU A 441 29.48 10.12 -2.16
CA LEU A 441 28.04 9.87 -2.25
C LEU A 441 27.44 10.58 -3.47
N GLN A 442 27.74 11.87 -3.65
CA GLN A 442 27.33 12.65 -4.82
C GLN A 442 27.88 12.05 -6.13
N LYS A 443 29.14 11.58 -6.14
CA LYS A 443 29.74 10.92 -7.30
C LYS A 443 29.07 9.58 -7.63
N ALA A 444 28.65 8.82 -6.62
CA ALA A 444 28.00 7.53 -6.79
C ALA A 444 26.62 7.69 -7.42
N PHE A 445 25.75 8.49 -6.80
CA PHE A 445 24.35 8.70 -7.19
C PHE A 445 24.18 9.75 -8.32
N GLY A 446 25.20 10.57 -8.58
CA GLY A 446 25.21 11.52 -9.68
C GLY A 446 24.13 12.60 -9.51
N LYS A 447 23.39 12.89 -10.59
CA LYS A 447 22.37 13.95 -10.63
C LYS A 447 21.09 13.62 -9.85
N GLN A 448 20.89 12.36 -9.47
CA GLN A 448 19.72 11.96 -8.68
C GLN A 448 19.85 12.40 -7.23
N LEU A 449 21.07 12.45 -6.67
CA LEU A 449 21.28 12.98 -5.33
C LEU A 449 21.20 14.51 -5.38
N GLU A 450 20.25 15.09 -4.64
CA GLU A 450 20.21 16.54 -4.48
C GLU A 450 21.50 16.99 -3.78
N PRO A 451 22.16 18.04 -4.29
CA PRO A 451 23.30 18.63 -3.62
C PRO A 451 22.92 19.05 -2.19
N VAL A 452 23.83 18.88 -1.25
CA VAL A 452 23.62 19.30 0.16
C VAL A 452 23.26 20.80 0.25
N SER A 453 23.74 21.63 -0.67
CA SER A 453 23.39 23.05 -0.77
C SER A 453 21.92 23.32 -1.09
N ASP A 454 21.24 22.35 -1.70
CA ASP A 454 19.87 22.45 -2.21
C ASP A 454 18.87 21.82 -1.23
N VAL A 455 19.36 21.32 -0.09
CA VAL A 455 18.57 20.73 0.99
C VAL A 455 18.69 21.61 2.23
N GLN A 456 17.55 21.94 2.84
CA GLN A 456 17.49 22.66 4.09
C GLN A 456 17.60 21.65 5.23
N TYR A 457 18.57 21.86 6.12
CA TYR A 457 18.81 21.02 7.29
C TYR A 457 18.57 21.82 8.56
N ASP A 458 17.93 21.20 9.55
CA ASP A 458 17.81 21.80 10.88
C ASP A 458 19.15 21.73 11.63
N ALA A 459 19.47 22.75 12.43
CA ALA A 459 20.76 22.83 13.10
C ALA A 459 20.89 21.91 14.31
N ALA A 460 19.77 21.59 14.97
CA ALA A 460 19.71 20.90 16.26
C ALA A 460 19.08 19.51 16.16
N GLU A 461 18.16 19.30 15.22
CA GLU A 461 17.49 18.02 15.02
C GLU A 461 17.86 17.42 13.66
N ILE A 462 17.87 16.09 13.53
CA ILE A 462 18.11 15.46 12.23
C ILE A 462 16.86 15.59 11.38
N GLN A 463 16.67 16.76 10.81
CA GLN A 463 15.60 17.07 9.89
C GLN A 463 16.16 17.55 8.56
N ALA A 464 15.50 17.18 7.48
CA ALA A 464 15.83 17.63 6.15
C ALA A 464 14.57 17.97 5.38
N GLN A 465 14.67 19.01 4.57
CA GLN A 465 13.59 19.55 3.78
C GLN A 465 14.09 19.95 2.39
N SER A 466 13.37 19.55 1.35
CA SER A 466 13.74 19.88 -0.04
C SER A 466 12.53 19.92 -0.96
N GLY A 467 12.56 20.78 -1.97
CA GLY A 467 11.61 20.81 -3.08
C GLY A 467 11.90 19.74 -4.15
N LEU A 468 12.19 18.51 -3.72
CA LEU A 468 12.73 17.40 -4.53
C LEU A 468 12.24 17.38 -5.98
N LYS A 469 13.21 17.39 -6.91
CA LYS A 469 12.93 17.20 -8.35
C LYS A 469 12.41 15.79 -8.61
N LYS A 470 11.82 15.56 -9.79
CA LYS A 470 11.42 14.20 -10.22
C LYS A 470 12.65 13.29 -10.27
N GLY A 471 12.61 12.16 -9.56
CA GLY A 471 13.76 11.26 -9.41
C GLY A 471 14.88 11.78 -8.49
N GLY A 472 14.66 12.91 -7.81
CA GLY A 472 15.57 13.45 -6.80
C GLY A 472 15.58 12.60 -5.52
N ILE A 473 16.74 12.58 -4.87
CA ILE A 473 17.02 11.86 -3.64
C ILE A 473 17.59 12.88 -2.64
N MET A 474 16.90 13.07 -1.52
CA MET A 474 17.34 13.91 -0.40
C MET A 474 18.20 13.09 0.56
N PRO A 475 19.50 13.40 0.72
CA PRO A 475 20.36 12.70 1.66
C PRO A 475 20.32 13.32 3.06
N VAL A 476 20.32 12.44 4.06
CA VAL A 476 20.65 12.76 5.45
C VAL A 476 21.77 11.83 5.89
N VAL A 477 22.90 12.38 6.31
CA VAL A 477 24.08 11.60 6.70
C VAL A 477 24.47 11.91 8.14
N VAL A 478 24.41 10.89 9.00
CA VAL A 478 24.91 10.94 10.37
C VAL A 478 26.34 10.38 10.35
N ARG A 479 27.29 11.16 10.88
CA ARG A 479 28.68 10.75 11.02
C ARG A 479 28.99 10.48 12.48
N VAL A 480 29.48 9.29 12.78
CA VAL A 480 29.82 8.87 14.14
C VAL A 480 31.28 8.44 14.21
N VAL A 481 31.92 8.76 15.33
CA VAL A 481 33.29 8.33 15.62
C VAL A 481 33.24 7.27 16.72
N VAL A 482 33.80 6.11 16.42
CA VAL A 482 33.91 4.95 17.31
C VAL A 482 35.36 4.87 17.82
N ARG A 483 35.54 4.82 19.14
CA ARG A 483 36.83 4.67 19.83
C ARG A 483 37.12 3.24 20.22
#